data_AF-A0A1X7I5L8-F1
#
_entry.id   AF-A0A1X7I5L8-F1
#
_cell.length_a   1.000
_cell.length_b   1.000
_cell.length_c   1.000
_cell.angle_alpha   90.00
_cell.angle_beta   90.00
_cell.angle_gamma   90.00
#
_symmetry.space_group_name_H-M   'P 1'
#
loop_
_entity.id
_entity.type
_entity.pdbx_description
1 polymer ?
#
loop_
_entity_poly.entity_id
_entity_poly.type
_entity_poly.pdbx_seq_one_letter_code
_entity_poly.pdbx_strand_id
1 'polypeptide(L)'
;MMYIKITTILLFVFCNLSSFGQYKKTQKIPANAAAIAYYGRTINTPNGEVTFDWPGTYFEFVLTGESCWIKASDKGESFYNVFVDHKLTQEIRIAGKDTVINIAAKLARNKKHLIRVQRRSEAEFGCTTIQNIMVDATSRVEANPEKRKRFIEFIGDSYTVGYGTDGKDRNEPFSVKTENADKTYACILSRYFNADYALIAHSGRGAVRNYGDSVTTSKHTMRDYMRYTLDSDPSTIYTFTQYKPDLVVVKLGINDFSTQPQPSQKEFTDAYKRIIAQVREGYGPDVPILCVAPAVTGPVKPYIDSVLVDLNDPHLFATASLQGVMNFDSDLGAGWHPGFSGHQKMALFITPYVSTITGWPLVDKAVK
;
A
#
# COMPACT_ATOMS: atom_id res chain seq x y z
N MET A 1 92.53 12.25 1.90
CA MET A 1 91.69 11.40 1.03
C MET A 1 90.62 10.78 1.92
N MET A 2 89.42 11.35 1.86
CA MET A 2 88.25 11.03 2.69
C MET A 2 87.72 9.62 2.41
N TYR A 3 87.41 8.86 3.47
CA TYR A 3 86.45 7.77 3.43
C TYR A 3 85.27 8.14 4.33
N ILE A 4 84.13 8.42 3.70
CA ILE A 4 82.85 8.68 4.36
C ILE A 4 82.21 7.32 4.69
N LYS A 5 81.96 7.05 5.97
CA LYS A 5 81.05 5.99 6.41
C LYS A 5 79.63 6.54 6.42
N ILE A 6 78.76 5.97 5.60
CA ILE A 6 77.32 6.23 5.62
C ILE A 6 76.70 5.41 6.75
N THR A 7 76.12 6.08 7.74
CA THR A 7 75.33 5.45 8.81
C THR A 7 73.85 5.69 8.50
N THR A 8 73.15 4.62 8.15
CA THR A 8 71.70 4.63 7.91
C THR A 8 70.96 4.71 9.26
N ILE A 9 70.28 5.83 9.52
CA ILE A 9 69.38 5.98 10.67
C ILE A 9 67.97 5.62 10.19
N LEU A 10 67.44 4.47 10.65
CA LEU A 10 66.03 4.11 10.50
C LEU A 10 65.21 4.91 11.52
N LEU A 11 64.39 5.85 11.03
CA LEU A 11 63.42 6.59 11.83
C LEU A 11 62.13 5.76 11.93
N PHE A 12 61.90 5.08 13.06
CA PHE A 12 60.60 4.47 13.35
C PHE A 12 59.61 5.56 13.80
N VAL A 13 58.74 5.99 12.89
CA VAL A 13 57.59 6.84 13.22
C VAL A 13 56.49 5.93 13.80
N PHE A 14 56.32 5.98 15.12
CA PHE A 14 55.13 5.44 15.77
C PHE A 14 53.94 6.37 15.51
N CYS A 15 53.15 6.06 14.48
CA CYS A 15 51.81 6.63 14.32
C CYS A 15 50.87 5.98 15.35
N ASN A 16 50.51 6.73 16.40
CA ASN A 16 49.36 6.43 17.25
C ASN A 16 48.07 6.59 16.44
N LEU A 17 47.61 5.50 15.83
CA LEU A 17 46.26 5.38 15.27
C LEU A 17 45.29 5.02 16.40
N SER A 18 44.89 6.00 17.18
CA SER A 18 43.72 5.90 18.06
C SER A 18 42.48 6.33 17.27
N SER A 19 41.91 5.42 16.47
CA SER A 19 40.51 5.53 16.06
C SER A 19 39.76 4.29 16.51
N PHE A 20 39.47 4.24 17.83
CA PHE A 20 38.36 3.41 18.29
C PHE A 20 37.06 4.11 17.85
N GLY A 21 36.68 3.87 16.59
CA GLY A 21 35.29 3.99 16.20
C GLY A 21 34.52 2.99 17.06
N GLN A 22 33.86 3.51 18.10
CA GLN A 22 32.99 2.71 18.94
C GLN A 22 31.89 2.17 18.03
N TYR A 23 31.99 0.90 17.62
CA TYR A 23 30.90 0.20 16.95
C TYR A 23 29.70 0.31 17.89
N LYS A 24 28.77 1.23 17.61
CA LYS A 24 27.54 1.35 18.40
C LYS A 24 26.88 -0.02 18.32
N LYS A 25 26.82 -0.71 19.48
CA LYS A 25 26.11 -2.00 19.56
C LYS A 25 24.70 -1.76 19.04
N THR A 26 24.24 -2.63 18.14
CA THR A 26 22.88 -2.60 17.61
C THR A 26 22.03 -3.63 18.34
N GLN A 27 20.79 -3.27 18.64
CA GLN A 27 19.77 -4.21 19.09
C GLN A 27 18.87 -4.58 17.91
N LYS A 28 18.41 -5.83 17.87
CA LYS A 28 17.53 -6.37 16.84
C LYS A 28 16.18 -6.66 17.48
N ILE A 29 15.13 -6.10 16.91
CA ILE A 29 13.75 -6.26 17.37
C ILE A 29 13.04 -7.10 16.32
N PRO A 30 12.49 -8.28 16.69
CA PRO A 30 11.70 -9.11 15.77
C PRO A 30 10.65 -8.27 15.06
N ALA A 31 10.47 -8.50 13.75
CA ALA A 31 9.51 -7.75 12.96
C ALA A 31 8.07 -7.91 13.46
N ASN A 32 7.73 -9.06 14.06
CA ASN A 32 6.42 -9.34 14.65
C ASN A 32 6.29 -8.92 16.13
N ALA A 33 7.25 -8.17 16.68
CA ALA A 33 7.18 -7.70 18.06
C ALA A 33 5.96 -6.81 18.27
N ALA A 34 5.30 -6.91 19.43
CA ALA A 34 4.09 -6.13 19.76
C ALA A 34 4.27 -4.60 19.70
N ALA A 35 5.52 -4.11 19.70
CA ALA A 35 5.84 -2.70 19.52
C ALA A 35 5.67 -2.21 18.06
N ILE A 36 5.52 -3.11 17.09
CA ILE A 36 5.40 -2.80 15.67
C ILE A 36 3.98 -3.16 15.22
N ALA A 37 3.21 -2.15 14.84
CA ALA A 37 1.85 -2.33 14.34
C ALA A 37 1.87 -2.43 12.82
N TYR A 38 1.26 -3.48 12.25
CA TYR A 38 1.08 -3.64 10.80
C TYR A 38 -0.38 -3.39 10.42
N TYR A 39 -0.57 -2.80 9.25
CA TYR A 39 -1.88 -2.51 8.66
C TYR A 39 -1.86 -2.95 7.20
N GLY A 40 -2.89 -3.70 6.80
CA GLY A 40 -2.88 -4.54 5.60
C GLY A 40 -2.94 -6.01 5.97
N ARG A 41 -2.85 -6.90 4.98
CA ARG A 41 -2.82 -8.36 5.22
C ARG A 41 -1.37 -8.82 5.33
N THR A 42 -1.03 -9.47 6.44
CA THR A 42 0.33 -9.96 6.67
C THR A 42 0.33 -11.42 7.12
N ILE A 43 1.47 -12.08 6.95
CA ILE A 43 1.77 -13.38 7.56
C ILE A 43 2.90 -13.19 8.57
N ASN A 44 2.60 -13.50 9.83
CA ASN A 44 3.59 -13.50 10.91
C ASN A 44 4.15 -14.92 11.06
N THR A 45 5.46 -15.05 11.17
CA THR A 45 6.12 -16.36 11.33
C THR A 45 6.69 -16.53 12.75
N PRO A 46 6.80 -17.77 13.27
CA PRO A 46 7.32 -18.02 14.62
C PRO A 46 8.77 -17.56 14.85
N ASN A 47 9.58 -17.44 13.79
CA ASN A 47 10.95 -16.95 13.83
C ASN A 47 11.06 -15.42 13.96
N GLY A 48 9.95 -14.70 14.06
CA GLY A 48 9.94 -13.27 14.31
C GLY A 48 9.75 -12.38 13.08
N GLU A 49 9.52 -12.97 11.90
CA GLU A 49 9.42 -12.25 10.62
C GLU A 49 7.96 -11.92 10.26
N VAL A 50 7.78 -10.95 9.36
CA VAL A 50 6.47 -10.56 8.83
C VAL A 50 6.55 -10.45 7.32
N THR A 51 5.66 -11.13 6.60
CA THR A 51 5.61 -11.16 5.13
C THR A 51 4.32 -10.54 4.60
N PHE A 52 4.40 -9.75 3.53
CA PHE A 52 3.26 -9.10 2.87
C PHE A 52 3.60 -8.66 1.44
N ASP A 53 2.58 -8.48 0.60
CA ASP A 53 2.73 -8.07 -0.80
C ASP A 53 1.64 -7.10 -1.32
N TRP A 54 0.46 -7.05 -0.69
CA TRP A 54 -0.58 -6.10 -1.06
C TRP A 54 -0.10 -4.64 -1.00
N PRO A 55 -0.46 -3.80 -1.99
CA PRO A 55 -0.03 -2.40 -2.05
C PRO A 55 -0.55 -1.62 -0.85
N GLY A 56 0.16 -0.55 -0.48
CA GLY A 56 -0.23 0.31 0.62
C GLY A 56 -0.06 -0.32 2.01
N THR A 57 0.21 -1.62 2.15
CA THR A 57 0.54 -2.29 3.42
C THR A 57 1.67 -1.53 4.10
N TYR A 58 1.51 -1.27 5.39
CA TYR A 58 2.47 -0.47 6.13
C TYR A 58 2.63 -0.94 7.57
N PHE A 59 3.74 -0.55 8.17
CA PHE A 59 3.96 -0.72 9.59
C PHE A 59 4.41 0.56 10.27
N GLU A 60 4.09 0.66 11.56
CA GLU A 60 4.42 1.80 12.39
C GLU A 60 4.99 1.39 13.74
N PHE A 61 5.91 2.21 14.24
CA PHE A 61 6.41 2.15 15.60
C PHE A 61 6.92 3.53 16.03
N VAL A 62 7.00 3.75 17.34
CA VAL A 62 7.60 4.96 17.90
C VAL A 62 9.05 4.68 18.27
N LEU A 63 9.96 5.46 17.71
CA LEU A 63 11.39 5.43 18.02
C LEU A 63 11.74 6.56 18.98
N THR A 64 12.38 6.22 20.11
CA THR A 64 13.18 7.18 20.88
C THR A 64 14.65 6.86 20.64
N GLY A 65 15.30 7.62 19.77
CA GLY A 65 16.66 7.34 19.30
C GLY A 65 17.03 8.18 18.07
N GLU A 66 18.25 7.99 17.56
CA GLU A 66 18.78 8.82 16.45
C GLU A 66 18.57 8.19 15.07
N SER A 67 18.56 6.85 15.00
CA SER A 67 18.56 6.11 13.73
C SER A 67 17.87 4.75 13.89
N CYS A 68 17.28 4.27 12.80
CA CYS A 68 16.78 2.91 12.68
C CYS A 68 16.96 2.35 11.26
N TRP A 69 17.08 1.04 11.18
CA TRP A 69 17.22 0.28 9.95
C TRP A 69 16.23 -0.88 9.96
N ILE A 70 15.91 -1.38 8.77
CA ILE A 70 15.21 -2.65 8.60
C ILE A 70 16.15 -3.66 7.97
N LYS A 71 16.10 -4.89 8.45
CA LYS A 71 16.56 -6.06 7.71
C LYS A 71 15.34 -6.62 6.99
N ALA A 72 15.40 -6.65 5.66
CA ALA A 72 14.30 -7.09 4.81
C ALA A 72 14.80 -7.97 3.64
N SER A 73 13.90 -8.76 3.08
CA SER A 73 14.06 -9.42 1.79
C SER A 73 12.84 -9.19 0.90
N ASP A 74 13.00 -9.32 -0.40
CA ASP A 74 11.91 -9.26 -1.37
C ASP A 74 12.09 -10.33 -2.47
N LYS A 75 11.01 -11.08 -2.74
CA LYS A 75 10.91 -12.00 -3.88
C LYS A 75 10.56 -11.23 -5.17
N GLY A 76 11.45 -10.34 -5.57
CA GLY A 76 11.24 -9.41 -6.68
C GLY A 76 11.87 -8.06 -6.36
N GLU A 77 11.08 -7.01 -6.54
CA GLU A 77 11.44 -5.63 -6.23
C GLU A 77 10.20 -4.82 -5.81
N SER A 78 10.30 -4.17 -4.66
CA SER A 78 9.22 -3.33 -4.13
C SER A 78 9.74 -1.98 -3.69
N PHE A 79 8.97 -0.92 -3.95
CA PHE A 79 9.26 0.44 -3.50
C PHE A 79 8.42 0.80 -2.28
N TYR A 80 8.97 1.67 -1.43
CA TYR A 80 8.36 2.06 -0.16
C TYR A 80 8.53 3.55 0.10
N ASN A 81 7.50 4.14 0.69
CA ASN A 81 7.56 5.45 1.32
C ASN A 81 7.98 5.28 2.78
N VAL A 82 8.88 6.12 3.26
CA VAL A 82 9.24 6.21 4.69
C VAL A 82 8.86 7.58 5.21
N PHE A 83 8.05 7.58 6.26
CA PHE A 83 7.60 8.78 6.95
C PHE A 83 8.19 8.84 8.36
N VAL A 84 8.62 10.04 8.75
CA VAL A 84 8.99 10.39 10.13
C VAL A 84 8.08 11.54 10.55
N ASP A 85 7.35 11.36 11.66
CA ASP A 85 6.41 12.35 12.20
C ASP A 85 5.44 12.86 11.12
N HIS A 86 4.85 11.92 10.38
CA HIS A 86 3.90 12.15 9.28
C HIS A 86 4.46 12.86 8.04
N LYS A 87 5.77 13.11 7.97
CA LYS A 87 6.42 13.71 6.80
C LYS A 87 7.16 12.64 6.00
N LEU A 88 6.94 12.60 4.69
CA LEU A 88 7.72 11.75 3.79
C LEU A 88 9.19 12.21 3.83
N THR A 89 10.08 11.32 4.27
CA THR A 89 11.51 11.61 4.41
C THR A 89 12.35 10.87 3.39
N GLN A 90 11.94 9.67 2.98
CA GLN A 90 12.69 8.83 2.05
C GLN A 90 11.75 7.99 1.19
N GLU A 91 12.21 7.68 -0.01
CA GLU A 91 11.69 6.60 -0.83
C GLU A 91 12.79 5.54 -0.92
N ILE A 92 12.46 4.29 -0.59
CA ILE A 92 13.43 3.19 -0.57
C ILE A 92 12.97 2.07 -1.50
N ARG A 93 13.94 1.25 -1.90
CA ARG A 93 13.74 0.05 -2.72
C ARG A 93 14.24 -1.16 -1.93
N ILE A 94 13.45 -2.22 -1.89
CA ILE A 94 13.81 -3.51 -1.33
C ILE A 94 13.87 -4.52 -2.46
N ALA A 95 15.01 -5.19 -2.63
CA ALA A 95 15.22 -6.22 -3.64
C ALA A 95 16.23 -7.25 -3.12
N GLY A 96 15.99 -8.54 -3.37
CA GLY A 96 16.89 -9.62 -3.00
C GLY A 96 16.67 -10.20 -1.60
N LYS A 97 17.57 -11.09 -1.16
CA LYS A 97 17.32 -12.00 -0.01
C LYS A 97 17.74 -11.47 1.36
N ASP A 98 18.62 -10.47 1.44
CA ASP A 98 19.14 -9.95 2.71
C ASP A 98 19.62 -8.50 2.53
N THR A 99 18.70 -7.55 2.67
CA THR A 99 18.95 -6.12 2.50
C THR A 99 18.81 -5.41 3.85
N VAL A 100 19.85 -4.69 4.27
CA VAL A 100 19.79 -3.77 5.42
C VAL A 100 19.62 -2.35 4.90
N ILE A 101 18.53 -1.69 5.29
CA ILE A 101 18.15 -0.38 4.76
C ILE A 101 17.98 0.59 5.92
N ASN A 102 18.65 1.74 5.86
CA ASN A 102 18.41 2.83 6.80
C ASN A 102 17.07 3.48 6.47
N ILE A 103 16.16 3.53 7.43
CA ILE A 103 14.82 4.14 7.25
C ILE A 103 14.69 5.46 8.05
N ALA A 104 15.54 5.68 9.05
CA ALA A 104 15.70 6.99 9.65
C ALA A 104 17.12 7.20 10.17
N ALA A 105 17.58 8.44 10.14
CA ALA A 105 18.87 8.86 10.68
C ALA A 105 18.82 10.31 11.13
N LYS A 106 19.75 10.68 12.02
CA LYS A 106 19.92 12.07 12.52
C LYS A 106 18.67 12.62 13.22
N LEU A 107 17.88 11.75 13.85
CA LEU A 107 16.75 12.14 14.67
C LEU A 107 17.19 12.67 16.03
N ALA A 108 16.32 13.44 16.69
CA ALA A 108 16.62 13.97 18.01
C ALA A 108 16.56 12.85 19.06
N ARG A 109 17.73 12.44 19.57
CA ARG A 109 17.90 11.26 20.44
C ARG A 109 16.88 11.08 21.56
N ASN A 110 16.48 12.18 22.21
CA ASN A 110 15.61 12.16 23.40
C ASN A 110 14.14 12.50 23.08
N LYS A 111 13.75 12.53 21.80
CA LYS A 111 12.36 12.72 21.36
C LYS A 111 11.78 11.43 20.82
N LYS A 112 10.47 11.29 20.98
CA LYS A 112 9.69 10.24 20.33
C LYS A 112 9.41 10.65 18.89
N HIS A 113 9.68 9.75 17.96
CA HIS A 113 9.44 9.92 16.53
C HIS A 113 8.56 8.77 16.03
N LEU A 114 7.45 9.11 15.36
CA LEU A 114 6.62 8.09 14.70
C LEU A 114 7.28 7.72 13.37
N ILE A 115 7.67 6.46 13.23
CA ILE A 115 8.21 5.90 11.99
C ILE A 115 7.11 5.11 11.32
N ARG A 116 6.81 5.41 10.06
CA ARG A 116 5.92 4.63 9.18
C ARG A 116 6.68 4.23 7.93
N VAL A 117 6.61 2.96 7.56
CA VAL A 117 7.12 2.46 6.27
C VAL A 117 5.95 1.83 5.53
N GLN A 118 5.64 2.34 4.34
CA GLN A 118 4.46 1.98 3.56
C GLN A 118 4.87 1.51 2.17
N ARG A 119 4.37 0.35 1.77
CA ARG A 119 4.60 -0.23 0.46
C ARG A 119 3.89 0.59 -0.62
N ARG A 120 4.61 0.92 -1.69
CA ARG A 120 4.09 1.63 -2.86
C ARG A 120 3.58 0.68 -3.93
N SER A 121 4.36 -0.37 -4.19
CA SER A 121 4.17 -1.28 -5.32
C SER A 121 3.14 -2.37 -5.03
N GLU A 122 2.42 -2.82 -6.06
CA GLU A 122 1.54 -3.98 -6.00
C GLU A 122 2.32 -5.29 -5.88
N ALA A 123 1.60 -6.39 -5.67
CA ALA A 123 2.20 -7.69 -5.40
C ALA A 123 2.84 -8.36 -6.63
N GLU A 124 2.41 -7.99 -7.84
CA GLU A 124 2.96 -8.50 -9.11
C GLU A 124 4.49 -8.36 -9.17
N PHE A 125 5.05 -7.33 -8.54
CA PHE A 125 6.47 -7.01 -8.63
C PHE A 125 7.31 -7.58 -7.49
N GLY A 126 6.70 -8.02 -6.39
CA GLY A 126 7.48 -8.51 -5.26
C GLY A 126 6.65 -8.94 -4.06
N CYS A 127 7.27 -9.70 -3.16
CA CYS A 127 6.70 -10.10 -1.89
C CYS A 127 7.76 -9.88 -0.82
N THR A 128 7.49 -8.98 0.12
CA THR A 128 8.49 -8.53 1.10
C THR A 128 8.37 -9.29 2.41
N THR A 129 9.50 -9.70 2.96
CA THR A 129 9.61 -10.20 4.33
C THR A 129 10.50 -9.26 5.13
N ILE A 130 9.97 -8.66 6.20
CA ILE A 130 10.76 -7.91 7.19
C ILE A 130 11.25 -8.92 8.23
N GLN A 131 12.57 -9.04 8.40
CA GLN A 131 13.13 -9.95 9.40
C GLN A 131 13.25 -9.30 10.79
N ASN A 132 13.73 -8.05 10.84
CA ASN A 132 13.85 -7.31 12.10
C ASN A 132 14.04 -5.81 11.87
N ILE A 133 13.70 -5.03 12.91
CA ILE A 133 14.08 -3.63 13.04
C ILE A 133 15.38 -3.58 13.84
N MET A 134 16.37 -2.86 13.32
CA MET A 134 17.66 -2.63 13.97
C MET A 134 17.73 -1.19 14.46
N VAL A 135 18.12 -1.00 15.71
CA VAL A 135 18.34 0.34 16.29
C VAL A 135 19.60 0.34 17.15
N ASP A 136 20.12 1.53 17.47
CA ASP A 136 21.22 1.66 18.43
C ASP A 136 20.82 1.05 19.79
N ALA A 137 21.78 0.47 20.53
CA ALA A 137 21.51 -0.19 21.82
C ALA A 137 20.89 0.72 22.90
N THR A 138 21.04 2.04 22.76
CA THR A 138 20.42 3.00 23.69
C THR A 138 19.03 3.47 23.25
N SER A 139 18.61 3.12 22.04
CA SER A 139 17.30 3.50 21.50
C SER A 139 16.18 2.66 22.12
N ARG A 140 14.95 3.13 22.02
CA ARG A 140 13.75 2.39 22.41
C ARG A 140 12.76 2.38 21.25
N VAL A 141 12.10 1.25 21.06
CA VAL A 141 11.01 1.09 20.11
C VAL A 141 9.77 0.69 20.89
N GLU A 142 8.69 1.45 20.70
CA GLU A 142 7.43 1.32 21.41
C GLU A 142 6.27 1.30 20.41
N ALA A 143 5.15 0.71 20.80
CA ALA A 143 3.93 0.80 20.02
C ALA A 143 3.45 2.25 19.91
N ASN A 144 2.88 2.63 18.77
CA ASN A 144 2.20 3.91 18.63
C ASN A 144 0.98 3.95 19.56
N PRO A 145 0.91 4.87 20.56
CA PRO A 145 -0.24 4.96 21.45
C PRO A 145 -1.49 5.49 20.73
N GLU A 146 -1.32 6.24 19.63
CA GLU A 146 -2.41 6.85 18.88
C GLU A 146 -2.90 5.89 17.78
N LYS A 147 -3.68 4.88 18.18
CA LYS A 147 -4.36 4.00 17.23
C LYS A 147 -5.54 4.73 16.59
N ARG A 148 -5.64 4.67 15.26
CA ARG A 148 -6.85 5.12 14.57
C ARG A 148 -7.98 4.16 14.89
N LYS A 149 -9.19 4.71 15.01
CA LYS A 149 -10.40 3.94 15.37
C LYS A 149 -11.22 3.54 14.14
N ARG A 150 -10.79 3.97 12.97
CA ARG A 150 -11.50 3.85 11.70
C ARG A 150 -10.68 2.99 10.76
N PHE A 151 -11.32 2.09 10.03
CA PHE A 151 -10.67 1.22 9.07
C PHE A 151 -11.49 1.09 7.79
N ILE A 152 -10.84 1.26 6.63
CA ILE A 152 -11.48 1.08 5.31
C ILE A 152 -10.75 -0.02 4.53
N GLU A 153 -11.46 -1.03 4.06
CA GLU A 153 -10.89 -1.98 3.08
C GLU A 153 -11.30 -1.56 1.66
N PHE A 154 -10.33 -1.43 0.77
CA PHE A 154 -10.55 -1.10 -0.63
C PHE A 154 -10.31 -2.34 -1.49
N ILE A 155 -11.30 -2.72 -2.29
CA ILE A 155 -11.20 -3.79 -3.28
C ILE A 155 -11.18 -3.14 -4.66
N GLY A 156 -10.16 -3.39 -5.48
CA GLY A 156 -10.11 -2.75 -6.79
C GLY A 156 -9.02 -3.22 -7.74
N ASP A 157 -8.73 -2.34 -8.69
CA ASP A 157 -7.85 -2.55 -9.84
C ASP A 157 -6.61 -1.64 -9.78
N SER A 158 -6.01 -1.38 -10.94
CA SER A 158 -4.84 -0.53 -11.11
C SER A 158 -4.99 0.89 -10.55
N TYR A 159 -6.22 1.40 -10.41
CA TYR A 159 -6.44 2.74 -9.82
C TYR A 159 -6.34 2.68 -8.29
N THR A 160 -6.64 1.53 -7.68
CA THR A 160 -6.50 1.33 -6.23
C THR A 160 -5.05 1.00 -5.86
N VAL A 161 -4.30 0.32 -6.74
CA VAL A 161 -2.86 0.07 -6.49
C VAL A 161 -2.00 1.33 -6.68
N GLY A 162 -2.45 2.25 -7.54
CA GLY A 162 -1.71 3.49 -7.86
C GLY A 162 -0.78 3.36 -9.06
N TYR A 163 -1.16 2.54 -10.05
CA TYR A 163 -0.42 2.34 -11.29
C TYR A 163 -0.18 3.69 -11.98
N GLY A 164 1.08 4.02 -12.23
CA GLY A 164 1.48 5.22 -12.97
C GLY A 164 1.20 6.55 -12.26
N THR A 165 0.73 6.56 -11.01
CA THR A 165 0.32 7.77 -10.29
C THR A 165 1.42 8.84 -10.18
N ASP A 166 2.68 8.43 -10.12
CA ASP A 166 3.84 9.35 -10.08
C ASP A 166 4.37 9.77 -11.45
N GLY A 167 3.87 9.17 -12.53
CA GLY A 167 4.16 9.58 -13.90
C GLY A 167 3.74 11.01 -14.16
N LYS A 168 4.42 11.68 -15.11
CA LYS A 168 4.21 13.11 -15.41
C LYS A 168 3.41 13.35 -16.68
N ASP A 169 3.26 12.31 -17.51
CA ASP A 169 2.50 12.37 -18.76
C ASP A 169 1.79 11.03 -19.00
N ARG A 170 0.62 11.10 -19.64
CA ARG A 170 -0.20 9.91 -19.97
C ARG A 170 0.49 8.91 -20.90
N ASN A 171 1.39 9.39 -21.77
CA ASN A 171 2.12 8.57 -22.72
C ASN A 171 3.43 8.03 -22.15
N GLU A 172 3.80 8.43 -20.92
CA GLU A 172 4.94 7.83 -20.23
C GLU A 172 4.68 6.33 -20.03
N PRO A 173 5.65 5.45 -20.36
CA PRO A 173 5.49 4.04 -20.08
C PRO A 173 5.47 3.80 -18.57
N PHE A 174 4.73 2.78 -18.15
CA PHE A 174 4.76 2.37 -16.76
C PHE A 174 6.16 1.89 -16.34
N SER A 175 6.52 2.23 -15.11
CA SER A 175 7.54 1.50 -14.35
C SER A 175 7.08 1.33 -12.91
N VAL A 176 7.60 0.31 -12.22
CA VAL A 176 7.29 0.06 -10.79
C VAL A 176 7.55 1.29 -9.91
N LYS A 177 8.50 2.16 -10.30
CA LYS A 177 8.79 3.44 -9.62
C LYS A 177 7.66 4.46 -9.74
N THR A 178 6.95 4.47 -10.87
CA THR A 178 5.81 5.36 -11.11
C THR A 178 4.55 4.92 -10.36
N GLU A 179 4.54 3.71 -9.79
CA GLU A 179 3.46 3.23 -8.93
C GLU A 179 3.58 3.78 -7.51
N ASN A 180 2.48 4.32 -6.98
CA ASN A 180 2.47 4.89 -5.63
C ASN A 180 1.11 4.81 -4.95
N ALA A 181 0.90 3.72 -4.20
CA ALA A 181 -0.30 3.49 -3.41
C ALA A 181 -0.67 4.68 -2.48
N ASP A 182 0.29 5.43 -1.93
CA ASP A 182 0.02 6.57 -1.03
C ASP A 182 -0.79 7.69 -1.69
N LYS A 183 -0.60 7.85 -3.00
CA LYS A 183 -1.20 8.94 -3.78
C LYS A 183 -2.52 8.54 -4.43
N THR A 184 -3.01 7.34 -4.14
CA THR A 184 -4.30 6.85 -4.63
C THR A 184 -5.45 7.51 -3.89
N TYR A 185 -6.61 7.54 -4.55
CA TYR A 185 -7.86 8.02 -3.95
C TYR A 185 -8.16 7.30 -2.62
N ALA A 186 -7.79 6.01 -2.50
CA ALA A 186 -8.02 5.19 -1.33
C ALA A 186 -7.21 5.67 -0.11
N CYS A 187 -5.90 5.89 -0.29
CA CYS A 187 -5.04 6.42 0.77
C CYS A 187 -5.36 7.88 1.11
N ILE A 188 -5.68 8.71 0.11
CA ILE A 188 -6.12 10.10 0.30
C ILE A 188 -7.38 10.14 1.16
N LEU A 189 -8.39 9.34 0.82
CA LEU A 189 -9.66 9.25 1.55
C LEU A 189 -9.45 8.76 2.99
N SER A 190 -8.57 7.77 3.17
CA SER A 190 -8.25 7.23 4.50
C SER A 190 -7.55 8.28 5.38
N ARG A 191 -6.58 9.03 4.84
CA ARG A 191 -5.99 10.19 5.53
C ARG A 191 -7.03 11.26 5.82
N TYR A 192 -7.96 11.51 4.90
CA TYR A 192 -9.04 12.48 5.11
C TYR A 192 -9.95 12.09 6.28
N PHE A 193 -10.26 10.81 6.46
CA PHE A 193 -11.07 10.37 7.60
C PHE A 193 -10.28 9.96 8.84
N ASN A 194 -8.95 10.11 8.84
CA ASN A 194 -8.07 9.56 9.87
C ASN A 194 -8.36 8.07 10.14
N ALA A 195 -8.43 7.30 9.05
CA ALA A 195 -8.66 5.87 9.04
C ALA A 195 -7.38 5.12 8.64
N ASP A 196 -7.18 3.96 9.24
CA ASP A 196 -6.30 2.93 8.69
C ASP A 196 -7.01 2.25 7.51
N TYR A 197 -6.27 1.45 6.75
CA TYR A 197 -6.81 0.84 5.54
C TYR A 197 -6.08 -0.43 5.13
N ALA A 198 -6.71 -1.19 4.25
CA ALA A 198 -6.08 -2.24 3.46
C ALA A 198 -6.48 -2.08 1.98
N LEU A 199 -5.52 -2.23 1.07
CA LEU A 199 -5.76 -2.17 -0.37
C LEU A 199 -5.65 -3.59 -0.95
N ILE A 200 -6.78 -4.18 -1.26
CA ILE A 200 -6.90 -5.52 -1.86
C ILE A 200 -7.16 -5.30 -3.34
N ALA A 201 -6.08 -5.04 -4.07
CA ALA A 201 -6.15 -4.63 -5.46
C ALA A 201 -4.95 -5.13 -6.25
N HIS A 202 -5.19 -5.40 -7.53
CA HIS A 202 -4.19 -5.90 -8.47
C HIS A 202 -4.51 -5.37 -9.87
N SER A 203 -3.51 -4.83 -10.55
CA SER A 203 -3.66 -4.23 -11.89
C SER A 203 -4.20 -5.23 -12.90
N GLY A 204 -5.05 -4.75 -13.81
CA GLY A 204 -5.64 -5.56 -14.87
C GLY A 204 -6.74 -6.54 -14.42
N ARG A 205 -6.98 -6.73 -13.12
CA ARG A 205 -8.07 -7.59 -12.63
C ARG A 205 -9.41 -6.89 -12.71
N GLY A 206 -10.43 -7.61 -13.20
CA GLY A 206 -11.82 -7.15 -13.20
C GLY A 206 -12.70 -7.92 -12.22
N ALA A 207 -13.99 -7.59 -12.23
CA ALA A 207 -15.00 -8.32 -11.46
C ALA A 207 -15.33 -9.68 -12.12
N VAL A 208 -15.49 -9.69 -13.44
CA VAL A 208 -15.78 -10.88 -14.26
C VAL A 208 -14.72 -11.10 -15.35
N ARG A 209 -14.12 -10.03 -15.88
CA ARG A 209 -13.15 -10.10 -16.98
C ARG A 209 -11.94 -9.22 -16.70
N ASN A 210 -10.75 -9.78 -16.92
CA ASN A 210 -9.48 -9.07 -16.83
C ASN A 210 -9.15 -8.31 -18.12
N TYR A 211 -8.30 -7.31 -17.99
CA TYR A 211 -7.86 -6.48 -19.10
C TYR A 211 -7.26 -7.32 -20.23
N GLY A 212 -7.81 -7.16 -21.44
CA GLY A 212 -7.26 -7.75 -22.66
C GLY A 212 -7.52 -9.24 -22.84
N ASP A 213 -8.33 -9.85 -21.98
CA ASP A 213 -8.67 -11.27 -22.10
C ASP A 213 -9.52 -11.53 -23.37
N SER A 214 -9.32 -12.65 -24.05
CA SER A 214 -10.04 -12.95 -25.31
C SER A 214 -11.47 -13.46 -25.10
N VAL A 215 -11.86 -13.67 -23.85
CA VAL A 215 -13.17 -14.17 -23.42
C VAL A 215 -13.94 -13.12 -22.60
N THR A 216 -15.26 -13.30 -22.45
CA THR A 216 -16.12 -12.42 -21.64
C THR A 216 -16.04 -12.69 -20.13
N THR A 217 -15.57 -13.88 -19.73
CA THR A 217 -15.41 -14.26 -18.33
C THR A 217 -14.03 -14.89 -18.12
N SER A 218 -13.17 -14.21 -17.36
CA SER A 218 -11.82 -14.69 -17.08
C SER A 218 -11.83 -15.83 -16.07
N LYS A 219 -10.85 -16.73 -16.19
CA LYS A 219 -10.70 -17.90 -15.30
C LYS A 219 -10.45 -17.50 -13.83
N HIS A 220 -9.63 -16.45 -13.62
CA HIS A 220 -9.29 -15.93 -12.30
C HIS A 220 -9.44 -14.41 -12.30
N THR A 221 -10.28 -13.89 -11.41
CA THR A 221 -10.66 -12.46 -11.34
C THR A 221 -10.31 -11.89 -9.98
N MET A 222 -10.59 -10.61 -9.74
CA MET A 222 -10.33 -10.00 -8.43
C MET A 222 -11.04 -10.73 -7.28
N ARG A 223 -12.20 -11.37 -7.55
CA ARG A 223 -12.92 -12.23 -6.59
C ARG A 223 -12.02 -13.33 -6.00
N ASP A 224 -11.22 -13.98 -6.85
CA ASP A 224 -10.35 -15.07 -6.40
C ASP A 224 -9.21 -14.54 -5.54
N TYR A 225 -8.64 -13.42 -5.95
CA TYR A 225 -7.48 -12.77 -5.33
C TYR A 225 -7.80 -12.17 -3.96
N MET A 226 -8.99 -11.59 -3.79
CA MET A 226 -9.39 -11.01 -2.50
C MET A 226 -9.60 -12.06 -1.39
N ARG A 227 -9.48 -13.37 -1.67
CA ARG A 227 -9.42 -14.43 -0.65
C ARG A 227 -8.02 -14.65 -0.08
N TYR A 228 -6.97 -14.07 -0.66
CA TYR A 228 -5.61 -14.38 -0.27
C TYR A 228 -5.07 -13.39 0.78
N THR A 229 -4.21 -13.90 1.66
CA THR A 229 -3.42 -13.09 2.60
C THR A 229 -2.26 -12.47 1.87
N LEU A 230 -1.61 -13.23 0.99
CA LEU A 230 -0.63 -12.75 0.01
C LEU A 230 -1.22 -12.91 -1.38
N ASP A 231 -1.32 -11.82 -2.14
CA ASP A 231 -1.78 -11.82 -3.54
C ASP A 231 -1.01 -12.87 -4.38
N SER A 232 0.32 -12.90 -4.21
CA SER A 232 1.23 -13.78 -4.95
C SER A 232 1.17 -15.26 -4.56
N ASP A 233 0.44 -15.63 -3.50
CA ASP A 233 0.35 -17.00 -3.00
C ASP A 233 -1.10 -17.45 -2.74
N PRO A 234 -1.75 -18.14 -3.70
CA PRO A 234 -3.13 -18.60 -3.57
C PRO A 234 -3.33 -19.67 -2.48
N SER A 235 -2.26 -20.23 -1.90
CA SER A 235 -2.37 -21.14 -0.76
C SER A 235 -2.61 -20.42 0.56
N THR A 236 -2.38 -19.11 0.60
CA THR A 236 -2.51 -18.29 1.82
C THR A 236 -3.93 -17.73 1.95
N ILE A 237 -4.88 -18.50 2.46
CA ILE A 237 -6.27 -18.00 2.61
C ILE A 237 -6.38 -17.00 3.76
N TYR A 238 -6.94 -15.82 3.47
CA TYR A 238 -7.20 -14.79 4.47
C TYR A 238 -8.39 -15.18 5.35
N THR A 239 -8.18 -15.12 6.66
CA THR A 239 -9.14 -15.59 7.66
C THR A 239 -10.09 -14.50 8.16
N PHE A 240 -9.99 -13.27 7.66
CA PHE A 240 -10.83 -12.13 8.09
C PHE A 240 -10.73 -11.79 9.58
N THR A 241 -9.60 -12.12 10.21
CA THR A 241 -9.37 -11.90 11.66
C THR A 241 -8.38 -10.79 11.98
N GLN A 242 -7.63 -10.28 11.00
CA GLN A 242 -6.60 -9.25 11.27
C GLN A 242 -7.20 -7.87 11.50
N TYR A 243 -8.38 -7.61 10.92
CA TYR A 243 -9.16 -6.39 11.13
C TYR A 243 -10.62 -6.64 10.74
N LYS A 244 -11.51 -5.78 11.23
CA LYS A 244 -12.88 -5.64 10.72
C LYS A 244 -13.04 -4.21 10.21
N PRO A 245 -13.31 -3.99 8.91
CA PRO A 245 -13.47 -2.64 8.37
C PRO A 245 -14.78 -2.01 8.83
N ASP A 246 -14.77 -0.69 9.01
CA ASP A 246 -15.99 0.10 9.19
C ASP A 246 -16.68 0.40 7.85
N LEU A 247 -15.94 0.28 6.75
CA LEU A 247 -16.43 0.45 5.39
C LEU A 247 -15.60 -0.39 4.43
N VAL A 248 -16.27 -1.06 3.49
CA VAL A 248 -15.62 -1.67 2.32
C VAL A 248 -15.95 -0.84 1.09
N VAL A 249 -14.94 -0.47 0.31
CA VAL A 249 -15.09 0.27 -0.94
C VAL A 249 -14.71 -0.65 -2.10
N VAL A 250 -15.66 -0.94 -2.99
CA VAL A 250 -15.41 -1.77 -4.17
C VAL A 250 -15.38 -0.89 -5.41
N LYS A 251 -14.22 -0.81 -6.08
CA LYS A 251 -14.05 -0.09 -7.35
C LYS A 251 -13.49 -1.04 -8.41
N LEU A 252 -14.40 -1.75 -9.07
CA LEU A 252 -14.13 -2.66 -10.19
C LEU A 252 -15.05 -2.34 -11.38
N GLY A 253 -14.66 -2.78 -12.58
CA GLY A 253 -15.43 -2.58 -13.81
C GLY A 253 -14.64 -1.93 -14.95
N ILE A 254 -13.48 -1.31 -14.68
CA ILE A 254 -12.67 -0.71 -15.75
C ILE A 254 -12.17 -1.80 -16.70
N ASN A 255 -11.50 -2.82 -16.15
CA ASN A 255 -10.89 -3.91 -16.94
C ASN A 255 -11.93 -4.78 -17.65
N ASP A 256 -13.12 -4.89 -17.06
CA ASP A 256 -14.23 -5.63 -17.63
C ASP A 256 -14.72 -5.01 -18.95
N PHE A 257 -14.66 -3.68 -19.09
CA PHE A 257 -15.27 -2.95 -20.22
C PHE A 257 -14.30 -2.09 -21.04
N SER A 258 -13.02 -1.97 -20.67
CA SER A 258 -12.05 -1.12 -21.39
C SER A 258 -11.58 -1.72 -22.72
N THR A 259 -11.78 -3.01 -22.95
CA THR A 259 -11.44 -3.71 -24.20
C THR A 259 -12.51 -4.74 -24.59
N GLN A 260 -12.50 -5.20 -25.84
CA GLN A 260 -13.38 -6.26 -26.33
C GLN A 260 -12.76 -7.66 -26.11
N PRO A 261 -13.58 -8.72 -25.97
CA PRO A 261 -15.04 -8.69 -25.86
C PRO A 261 -15.51 -8.22 -24.47
N GLN A 262 -16.59 -7.45 -24.41
CA GLN A 262 -17.19 -7.03 -23.14
C GLN A 262 -18.16 -8.09 -22.58
N PRO A 263 -18.23 -8.29 -21.25
CA PRO A 263 -19.21 -9.18 -20.64
C PRO A 263 -20.63 -8.65 -20.78
N SER A 264 -21.60 -9.57 -20.81
CA SER A 264 -23.02 -9.25 -20.70
C SER A 264 -23.37 -8.67 -19.34
N GLN A 265 -24.54 -8.03 -19.24
CA GLN A 265 -25.09 -7.57 -17.96
C GLN A 265 -25.12 -8.70 -16.93
N LYS A 266 -25.66 -9.86 -17.31
CA LYS A 266 -25.81 -11.00 -16.41
C LYS A 266 -24.46 -11.49 -15.87
N GLU A 267 -23.46 -11.66 -16.74
CA GLU A 267 -22.12 -12.08 -16.34
C GLU A 267 -21.51 -11.11 -15.32
N PHE A 268 -21.59 -9.80 -15.59
CA PHE A 268 -21.07 -8.78 -14.71
C PHE A 268 -21.82 -8.72 -13.38
N THR A 269 -23.16 -8.68 -13.40
CA THR A 269 -23.97 -8.59 -12.18
C THR A 269 -23.81 -9.84 -11.30
N ASP A 270 -23.74 -11.03 -11.89
CA ASP A 270 -23.52 -12.27 -11.14
C ASP A 270 -22.13 -12.29 -10.49
N ALA A 271 -21.11 -11.77 -11.17
CA ALA A 271 -19.77 -11.65 -10.62
C ALA A 271 -19.71 -10.64 -9.48
N TYR A 272 -20.32 -9.47 -9.64
CA TYR A 272 -20.36 -8.44 -8.61
C TYR A 272 -21.11 -8.92 -7.36
N LYS A 273 -22.26 -9.61 -7.53
CA LYS A 273 -22.99 -10.25 -6.41
C LYS A 273 -22.12 -11.24 -5.64
N ARG A 274 -21.25 -12.01 -6.32
CA ARG A 274 -20.30 -12.93 -5.66
C ARG A 274 -19.23 -12.19 -4.85
N ILE A 275 -18.74 -11.05 -5.35
CA ILE A 275 -17.80 -10.20 -4.61
C ILE A 275 -18.46 -9.67 -3.33
N ILE A 276 -19.69 -9.14 -3.44
CA ILE A 276 -20.48 -8.68 -2.28
C ILE A 276 -20.73 -9.82 -1.28
N ALA A 277 -21.15 -10.99 -1.77
CA ALA A 277 -21.38 -12.15 -0.91
C ALA A 277 -20.12 -12.57 -0.14
N GLN A 278 -18.94 -12.49 -0.76
CA GLN A 278 -17.69 -12.82 -0.10
C GLN A 278 -17.30 -11.79 0.97
N VAL A 279 -17.56 -10.50 0.74
CA VAL A 279 -17.40 -9.46 1.77
C VAL A 279 -18.34 -9.72 2.95
N ARG A 280 -19.59 -10.08 2.66
CA ARG A 280 -20.61 -10.42 3.68
C ARG A 280 -20.23 -11.65 4.49
N GLU A 281 -19.68 -12.69 3.83
CA GLU A 281 -19.17 -13.90 4.50
C GLU A 281 -18.02 -13.58 5.45
N GLY A 282 -17.08 -12.72 5.03
CA GLY A 282 -15.92 -12.36 5.84
C GLY A 282 -16.22 -11.44 7.02
N TYR A 283 -17.08 -10.42 6.85
CA TYR A 283 -17.27 -9.36 7.85
C TYR A 283 -18.68 -9.24 8.44
N GLY A 284 -19.64 -10.00 7.92
CA GLY A 284 -21.04 -9.97 8.32
C GLY A 284 -21.91 -8.98 7.53
N PRO A 285 -23.22 -8.98 7.80
CA PRO A 285 -24.20 -8.21 7.03
C PRO A 285 -24.14 -6.69 7.26
N ASP A 286 -23.68 -6.26 8.43
CA ASP A 286 -23.81 -4.86 8.88
C ASP A 286 -22.69 -3.94 8.39
N VAL A 287 -21.59 -4.49 7.87
CA VAL A 287 -20.48 -3.66 7.36
C VAL A 287 -20.93 -2.99 6.07
N PRO A 288 -20.98 -1.65 5.98
CA PRO A 288 -21.41 -0.99 4.76
C PRO A 288 -20.43 -1.26 3.62
N ILE A 289 -20.98 -1.44 2.41
CA ILE A 289 -20.21 -1.56 1.18
C ILE A 289 -20.58 -0.40 0.25
N LEU A 290 -19.58 0.34 -0.21
CA LEU A 290 -19.72 1.38 -1.21
C LEU A 290 -19.12 0.93 -2.55
N CYS A 291 -19.98 0.71 -3.55
CA CYS A 291 -19.58 0.43 -4.92
C CYS A 291 -19.30 1.74 -5.66
N VAL A 292 -18.06 1.94 -6.11
CA VAL A 292 -17.65 3.14 -6.85
C VAL A 292 -17.72 2.83 -8.34
N ALA A 293 -18.64 3.50 -9.05
CA ALA A 293 -18.80 3.33 -10.48
C ALA A 293 -17.66 4.04 -11.24
N PRO A 294 -16.82 3.31 -12.00
CA PRO A 294 -15.68 3.89 -12.70
C PRO A 294 -16.09 4.78 -13.88
N ALA A 295 -15.11 5.54 -14.38
CA ALA A 295 -15.19 6.24 -15.66
C ALA A 295 -14.74 5.28 -16.78
N VAL A 296 -15.70 4.64 -17.45
CA VAL A 296 -15.46 3.75 -18.59
C VAL A 296 -16.64 3.83 -19.54
N THR A 297 -16.42 3.58 -20.83
CA THR A 297 -17.46 3.64 -21.86
C THR A 297 -18.56 2.58 -21.69
N GLY A 298 -18.26 1.48 -20.99
CA GLY A 298 -19.22 0.41 -20.73
C GLY A 298 -20.30 0.77 -19.71
N PRO A 299 -21.41 0.02 -19.68
CA PRO A 299 -22.59 0.26 -18.82
C PRO A 299 -22.38 -0.14 -17.34
N VAL A 300 -21.21 0.15 -16.75
CA VAL A 300 -20.88 -0.31 -15.39
C VAL A 300 -21.84 0.26 -14.33
N LYS A 301 -22.14 1.56 -14.37
CA LYS A 301 -23.06 2.21 -13.41
C LYS A 301 -24.46 1.56 -13.41
N PRO A 302 -25.19 1.46 -14.53
CA PRO A 302 -26.51 0.83 -14.51
C PRO A 302 -26.46 -0.65 -14.11
N TYR A 303 -25.36 -1.36 -14.38
CA TYR A 303 -25.21 -2.75 -13.92
C TYR A 303 -24.99 -2.83 -12.40
N ILE A 304 -24.19 -1.94 -11.81
CA ILE A 304 -24.06 -1.82 -10.35
C ILE A 304 -25.42 -1.47 -9.73
N ASP A 305 -26.18 -0.54 -10.31
CA ASP A 305 -27.52 -0.20 -9.81
C ASP A 305 -28.47 -1.40 -9.83
N SER A 306 -28.43 -2.21 -10.89
CA SER A 306 -29.19 -3.46 -10.97
C SER A 306 -28.79 -4.43 -9.86
N VAL A 307 -27.50 -4.51 -9.49
CA VAL A 307 -27.05 -5.35 -8.37
C VAL A 307 -27.62 -4.86 -7.04
N LEU A 308 -27.65 -3.54 -6.81
CA LEU A 308 -28.24 -2.96 -5.60
C LEU A 308 -29.73 -3.28 -5.49
N VAL A 309 -30.49 -3.11 -6.59
CA VAL A 309 -31.92 -3.43 -6.64
C VAL A 309 -32.15 -4.93 -6.40
N ASP A 310 -31.38 -5.79 -7.06
CA ASP A 310 -31.56 -7.24 -6.97
C ASP A 310 -31.23 -7.79 -5.58
N LEU A 311 -30.20 -7.24 -4.91
CA LEU A 311 -29.81 -7.67 -3.57
C LEU A 311 -30.69 -7.04 -2.49
N ASN A 312 -31.23 -5.83 -2.72
CA ASN A 312 -32.04 -5.07 -1.76
C ASN A 312 -31.40 -5.01 -0.36
N ASP A 313 -30.08 -4.82 -0.32
CA ASP A 313 -29.27 -4.81 0.90
C ASP A 313 -29.20 -3.36 1.44
N PRO A 314 -29.68 -3.09 2.68
CA PRO A 314 -29.70 -1.73 3.24
C PRO A 314 -28.30 -1.17 3.55
N HIS A 315 -27.26 -2.02 3.55
CA HIS A 315 -25.87 -1.66 3.77
C HIS A 315 -25.04 -1.70 2.48
N LEU A 316 -25.69 -1.73 1.31
CA LEU A 316 -25.03 -1.66 0.01
C LEU A 316 -25.37 -0.34 -0.71
N PHE A 317 -24.34 0.42 -1.03
CA PHE A 317 -24.43 1.76 -1.60
C PHE A 317 -23.66 1.85 -2.91
N ALA A 318 -23.99 2.83 -3.75
CA ALA A 318 -23.25 3.11 -4.97
C ALA A 318 -23.06 4.61 -5.18
N THR A 319 -21.91 5.00 -5.73
CA THR A 319 -21.68 6.39 -6.17
C THR A 319 -22.32 6.64 -7.53
N ALA A 320 -22.54 7.91 -7.89
CA ALA A 320 -22.60 8.29 -9.30
C ALA A 320 -21.33 7.86 -10.06
N SER A 321 -21.38 7.80 -11.40
CA SER A 321 -20.20 7.46 -12.20
C SER A 321 -19.12 8.52 -12.07
N LEU A 322 -17.86 8.10 -12.04
CA LEU A 322 -16.69 8.98 -12.14
C LEU A 322 -16.52 9.64 -13.52
N GLN A 323 -17.41 9.37 -14.48
CA GLN A 323 -17.38 10.01 -15.80
C GLN A 323 -17.43 11.54 -15.67
N GLY A 324 -16.44 12.23 -16.26
CA GLY A 324 -16.33 13.69 -16.20
C GLY A 324 -15.68 14.24 -14.93
N VAL A 325 -15.24 13.40 -13.99
CA VAL A 325 -14.54 13.84 -12.77
C VAL A 325 -13.09 14.23 -13.05
N MET A 326 -12.43 13.59 -14.01
CA MET A 326 -11.03 13.82 -14.37
C MET A 326 -10.91 14.37 -15.80
N ASN A 327 -9.91 15.22 -15.99
CA ASN A 327 -9.48 15.73 -17.29
C ASN A 327 -8.44 14.79 -17.91
N PHE A 328 -8.67 14.35 -19.14
CA PHE A 328 -7.76 13.42 -19.84
C PHE A 328 -6.41 14.03 -20.26
N ASP A 329 -6.26 15.35 -20.19
CA ASP A 329 -5.05 16.10 -20.57
C ASP A 329 -4.20 16.53 -19.36
N SER A 330 -4.81 16.74 -18.19
CA SER A 330 -4.11 17.27 -16.99
C SER A 330 -4.07 16.34 -15.78
N ASP A 331 -4.93 15.32 -15.72
CA ASP A 331 -5.11 14.52 -14.50
C ASP A 331 -4.57 13.09 -14.60
N LEU A 332 -3.88 12.76 -15.70
CA LEU A 332 -3.32 11.44 -15.95
C LEU A 332 -1.82 11.38 -15.65
N GLY A 333 -1.38 10.24 -15.13
CA GLY A 333 0.01 9.82 -14.99
C GLY A 333 0.35 8.73 -16.01
N ALA A 334 1.39 7.94 -15.75
CA ALA A 334 1.94 7.00 -16.74
C ALA A 334 0.92 5.94 -17.19
N GLY A 335 1.02 5.55 -18.46
CA GLY A 335 0.20 4.49 -19.05
C GLY A 335 -1.30 4.81 -19.07
N TRP A 336 -1.68 6.07 -19.24
CA TRP A 336 -3.08 6.54 -19.28
C TRP A 336 -3.88 6.28 -18.00
N HIS A 337 -3.20 6.08 -16.87
CA HIS A 337 -3.82 5.93 -15.56
C HIS A 337 -3.94 7.28 -14.84
N PRO A 338 -4.77 7.40 -13.78
CA PRO A 338 -4.86 8.65 -13.03
C PRO A 338 -3.52 9.02 -12.40
N GLY A 339 -3.12 10.27 -12.59
CA GLY A 339 -2.04 10.88 -11.83
C GLY A 339 -2.53 11.28 -10.44
N PHE A 340 -1.64 11.85 -9.63
CA PHE A 340 -2.00 12.29 -8.28
C PHE A 340 -3.19 13.29 -8.26
N SER A 341 -3.22 14.25 -9.19
CA SER A 341 -4.35 15.20 -9.30
C SER A 341 -5.67 14.50 -9.62
N GLY A 342 -5.67 13.52 -10.52
CA GLY A 342 -6.85 12.69 -10.81
C GLY A 342 -7.34 11.93 -9.59
N HIS A 343 -6.43 11.32 -8.83
CA HIS A 343 -6.76 10.65 -7.57
C HIS A 343 -7.31 11.60 -6.50
N GLN A 344 -6.84 12.85 -6.42
CA GLN A 344 -7.41 13.86 -5.53
C GLN A 344 -8.85 14.20 -5.91
N LYS A 345 -9.15 14.36 -7.21
CA LYS A 345 -10.52 14.59 -7.68
C LYS A 345 -11.44 13.40 -7.39
N MET A 346 -10.96 12.18 -7.61
CA MET A 346 -11.69 10.96 -7.24
C MET A 346 -11.97 10.90 -5.73
N ALA A 347 -10.98 11.17 -4.89
CA ALA A 347 -11.16 11.16 -3.44
C ALA A 347 -12.18 12.21 -2.99
N LEU A 348 -12.10 13.44 -3.51
CA LEU A 348 -13.08 14.50 -3.27
C LEU A 348 -14.50 14.09 -3.67
N PHE A 349 -14.65 13.46 -4.83
CA PHE A 349 -15.93 12.96 -5.32
C PHE A 349 -16.54 11.89 -4.40
N ILE A 350 -15.72 10.98 -3.86
CA ILE A 350 -16.17 9.86 -3.02
C ILE A 350 -16.42 10.30 -1.56
N THR A 351 -15.69 11.32 -1.08
CA THR A 351 -15.73 11.83 0.30
C THR A 351 -17.15 12.03 0.88
N PRO A 352 -18.10 12.71 0.21
CA PRO A 352 -19.44 12.90 0.76
C PRO A 352 -20.23 11.59 0.93
N TYR A 353 -20.02 10.59 0.07
CA TYR A 353 -20.67 9.28 0.22
C TYR A 353 -20.17 8.57 1.47
N VAL A 354 -18.85 8.57 1.70
CA VAL A 354 -18.23 7.96 2.87
C VAL A 354 -18.71 8.63 4.14
N SER A 355 -18.74 9.97 4.17
CA SER A 355 -19.26 10.73 5.31
C SER A 355 -20.71 10.37 5.62
N THR A 356 -21.56 10.28 4.60
CA THR A 356 -22.99 9.93 4.75
C THR A 356 -23.18 8.52 5.30
N ILE A 357 -22.45 7.54 4.75
CA ILE A 357 -22.59 6.12 5.09
C ILE A 357 -22.06 5.82 6.50
N THR A 358 -20.93 6.42 6.87
CA THR A 358 -20.23 6.12 8.13
C THR A 358 -20.60 7.06 9.27
N GLY A 359 -21.24 8.18 8.97
CA GLY A 359 -21.44 9.29 9.90
C GLY A 359 -20.15 10.04 10.27
N TRP A 360 -19.03 9.75 9.60
CA TRP A 360 -17.78 10.46 9.87
C TRP A 360 -17.86 11.89 9.33
N PRO A 361 -17.61 12.92 10.15
CA PRO A 361 -17.84 14.30 9.75
C PRO A 361 -16.86 14.72 8.66
N LEU A 362 -17.35 15.55 7.73
CA LEU A 362 -16.49 16.35 6.89
C LEU A 362 -15.72 17.33 7.76
N VAL A 363 -14.43 17.53 7.44
CA VAL A 363 -13.54 18.41 8.18
C VAL A 363 -12.89 19.38 7.21
N ASP A 364 -12.68 20.62 7.65
CA ASP A 364 -12.03 21.65 6.85
C ASP A 364 -10.52 21.38 6.75
N LYS A 365 -10.15 20.48 5.84
CA LYS A 365 -8.77 20.17 5.51
C LYS A 365 -8.62 19.78 4.05
N ALA A 366 -7.42 19.98 3.52
CA ALA A 366 -7.11 19.60 2.15
C ALA A 366 -7.19 18.07 1.97
N VAL A 367 -7.80 17.66 0.85
CA VAL A 367 -7.83 16.25 0.39
C VAL A 367 -6.53 15.96 -0.34
N LYS A 368 -5.58 15.34 0.37
CA LYS A 368 -4.20 15.12 -0.07
C LYS A 368 -3.67 13.76 0.32
#